data_AF-A0AAD9NW31-F1
#
_entry.id   AF-A0AAD9NW31-F1
#
_cell.length_a   1.000
_cell.length_b   1.000
_cell.length_c   1.000
_cell.angle_alpha   90.00
_cell.angle_beta   90.00
_cell.angle_gamma   90.00
#
_symmetry.space_group_name_H-M   'P 1'
#
loop_
_entity.id
_entity.type
_entity.pdbx_description
1 polymer ?
#
loop_
_entity_poly.entity_id
_entity_poly.type
_entity_poly.pdbx_seq_one_letter_code
_entity_poly.pdbx_strand_id
1 'polypeptide(L)'
;MFNSRTCQLILGAGALQLVGLKTITTKNLALASRCLQLTVHFLPLVRQHFADHMPHKQLNMLNHLDHVLKDYKDHIAELANKFVVIMDSMLDASLSKWEVKAPVPSVCFRSLCRQLHKLHEAIVDLLPVSQVLELFERVHASFKLRLRSQLIKLGVTNDGGPQHGLVVADVTFYVSNLKSLSGLGSLDDAMDDIWDKS
;
A
#
# COMPACT_ATOMS: atom_id res chain seq x y z
N MET A 1 -24.01 -6.82 9.83
CA MET A 1 -24.03 -7.49 8.50
C MET A 1 -22.97 -7.00 7.52
N PHE A 2 -22.65 -5.70 7.47
CA PHE A 2 -21.62 -5.18 6.54
C PHE A 2 -20.22 -5.74 6.83
N ASN A 3 -19.78 -5.71 8.11
CA ASN A 3 -18.44 -6.18 8.52
C ASN A 3 -18.18 -7.67 8.17
N SER A 4 -19.16 -8.55 8.41
CA SER A 4 -19.04 -9.99 8.11
C SER A 4 -18.97 -10.28 6.61
N ARG A 5 -19.75 -9.58 5.77
CA ARG A 5 -19.69 -9.73 4.30
C ARG A 5 -18.42 -9.15 3.71
N THR A 6 -17.93 -8.03 4.26
CA THR A 6 -16.64 -7.45 3.89
C THR A 6 -15.50 -8.39 4.26
N CYS A 7 -15.49 -8.97 5.46
CA CYS A 7 -14.52 -9.99 5.84
C CYS A 7 -14.60 -11.25 4.96
N GLN A 8 -15.79 -11.75 4.61
CA GLN A 8 -15.89 -12.93 3.74
C GLN A 8 -15.35 -12.69 2.32
N LEU A 9 -15.61 -11.52 1.75
CA LEU A 9 -15.16 -11.18 0.39
C LEU A 9 -13.69 -10.76 0.36
N ILE A 10 -13.20 -10.07 1.40
CA ILE A 10 -11.84 -9.52 1.46
C ILE A 10 -10.85 -10.47 2.16
N LEU A 11 -11.24 -11.22 3.20
CA LEU A 11 -10.35 -12.08 3.99
C LEU A 11 -10.53 -13.57 3.68
N GLY A 12 -11.70 -13.99 3.18
CA GLY A 12 -11.95 -15.37 2.75
C GLY A 12 -11.29 -15.66 1.41
N ALA A 13 -10.51 -16.73 1.32
CA ALA A 13 -9.78 -17.21 0.15
C ALA A 13 -10.68 -17.64 -1.06
N GLY A 14 -11.86 -17.07 -1.23
CA GLY A 14 -12.81 -17.35 -2.32
C GLY A 14 -12.61 -16.52 -3.60
N ALA A 15 -11.71 -15.53 -3.60
CA ALA A 15 -11.44 -14.72 -4.79
C ALA A 15 -10.34 -15.31 -5.71
N LEU A 16 -9.71 -16.41 -5.31
CA LEU A 16 -8.53 -16.96 -6.00
C LEU A 16 -8.85 -18.05 -7.03
N GLN A 17 -10.08 -18.56 -7.13
CA GLN A 17 -10.34 -19.81 -7.87
C GLN A 17 -11.24 -19.78 -9.11
N LEU A 18 -11.87 -18.67 -9.52
CA LEU A 18 -12.74 -18.70 -10.71
C LEU A 18 -12.57 -17.48 -11.63
N VAL A 19 -11.97 -17.74 -12.79
CA VAL A 19 -12.37 -17.27 -14.13
C VAL A 19 -12.94 -15.85 -14.21
N GLY A 20 -12.14 -14.90 -14.73
CA GLY A 20 -12.63 -13.78 -15.54
C GLY A 20 -13.37 -12.62 -14.86
N LEU A 21 -13.75 -12.71 -13.58
CA LEU A 21 -14.28 -11.57 -12.81
C LEU A 21 -13.14 -10.88 -12.07
N LYS A 22 -12.57 -9.84 -12.70
CA LYS A 22 -11.43 -9.05 -12.18
C LYS A 22 -11.75 -8.43 -10.81
N THR A 23 -11.34 -9.15 -9.77
CA THR A 23 -10.55 -8.69 -8.61
C THR A 23 -11.24 -7.66 -7.71
N ILE A 24 -11.12 -7.83 -6.38
CA ILE A 24 -11.20 -6.66 -5.49
C ILE A 24 -10.15 -5.67 -6.00
N THR A 25 -10.61 -4.59 -6.62
CA THR A 25 -9.69 -3.59 -7.17
C THR A 25 -9.09 -2.81 -6.00
N THR A 26 -7.88 -2.32 -6.19
CA THR A 26 -7.26 -1.29 -5.34
C THR A 26 -8.25 -0.19 -4.97
N LYS A 27 -9.06 0.24 -5.95
CA LYS A 27 -10.12 1.23 -5.79
C LYS A 27 -11.19 0.78 -4.77
N ASN A 28 -11.63 -0.47 -4.82
CA ASN A 28 -12.60 -1.01 -3.88
C ASN A 28 -12.05 -1.08 -2.45
N LEU A 29 -10.75 -1.40 -2.27
CA LEU A 29 -10.11 -1.37 -0.95
C LEU A 29 -10.03 0.06 -0.40
N ALA A 30 -9.65 1.03 -1.24
CA ALA A 30 -9.61 2.44 -0.86
C ALA A 30 -11.02 2.95 -0.49
N LEU A 31 -12.04 2.64 -1.30
CA LEU A 31 -13.43 3.00 -1.01
C LEU A 31 -13.92 2.39 0.31
N ALA A 32 -13.66 1.10 0.54
CA ALA A 32 -14.03 0.43 1.79
C ALA A 32 -13.37 1.12 3.00
N SER A 33 -12.08 1.44 2.89
CA SER A 33 -11.35 2.18 3.93
C SER A 33 -11.99 3.54 4.20
N ARG A 34 -12.36 4.30 3.16
CA ARG A 34 -13.03 5.60 3.32
C ARG A 34 -14.42 5.51 3.93
N CYS A 35 -15.22 4.52 3.56
CA CYS A 35 -16.52 4.27 4.18
C CYS A 35 -16.38 3.98 5.68
N LEU A 36 -15.38 3.18 6.07
CA LEU A 36 -15.10 2.90 7.47
C LEU A 36 -14.60 4.14 8.20
N GLN A 37 -13.70 4.93 7.60
CA GLN A 37 -13.21 6.18 8.18
C GLN A 37 -14.34 7.19 8.40
N LEU A 38 -15.29 7.29 7.47
CA LEU A 38 -16.49 8.11 7.65
C LEU A 38 -17.33 7.63 8.83
N THR A 39 -17.52 6.31 8.94
CA THR A 39 -18.29 5.71 10.04
C THR A 39 -17.61 5.96 11.38
N VAL A 40 -16.28 5.76 11.46
CA VAL A 40 -15.44 6.05 12.62
C VAL A 40 -15.50 7.52 13.03
N HIS A 41 -15.64 8.44 12.06
CA HIS A 41 -15.77 9.86 12.33
C HIS A 41 -17.10 10.22 12.99
N PHE A 42 -18.21 9.62 12.55
CA PHE A 42 -19.54 9.91 13.11
C PHE A 42 -19.85 9.15 14.40
N LEU A 43 -19.28 7.98 14.62
CA LEU A 43 -19.62 7.13 15.77
C LEU A 43 -19.46 7.84 17.13
N PRO A 44 -18.41 8.66 17.39
CA PRO A 44 -18.29 9.42 18.62
C PRO A 44 -19.42 10.43 18.83
N LEU A 45 -19.92 11.05 17.75
CA LEU A 45 -21.04 12.00 17.82
C LEU A 45 -22.35 11.27 18.18
N VAL A 46 -22.57 10.10 17.57
CA VAL A 46 -23.71 9.23 17.91
C VAL A 46 -23.63 8.78 19.36
N ARG A 47 -22.46 8.36 19.82
CA ARG A 47 -22.22 7.97 21.21
C ARG A 47 -22.50 9.12 22.18
N GLN A 48 -22.00 10.32 21.89
CA GLN A 48 -22.22 11.50 22.73
C GLN A 48 -23.71 11.85 22.81
N HIS A 49 -24.41 11.85 21.67
CA HIS A 49 -25.85 12.10 21.64
C HIS A 49 -26.62 11.13 22.55
N PHE A 50 -26.32 9.83 22.52
CA PHE A 50 -26.95 8.88 23.42
C PHE A 50 -26.53 9.07 24.88
N ALA A 51 -25.27 9.41 25.15
CA ALA A 51 -24.80 9.70 26.51
C ALA A 51 -25.58 10.85 27.15
N ASP A 52 -25.94 11.87 26.39
CA ASP A 52 -26.64 13.06 26.88
C ASP A 52 -28.15 12.82 27.11
N HIS A 53 -28.75 11.82 26.46
CA HIS A 53 -30.20 11.59 26.47
C HIS A 53 -30.64 10.27 27.12
N MET A 54 -29.73 9.35 27.41
CA MET A 54 -30.07 8.06 28.01
C MET A 54 -30.14 8.10 29.55
N PRO A 55 -31.01 7.29 30.18
CA PRO A 55 -31.01 7.10 31.63
C PRO A 55 -29.67 6.52 32.11
N HIS A 56 -29.17 6.99 33.26
CA HIS A 56 -27.89 6.54 33.84
C HIS A 56 -27.73 5.02 33.92
N LYS A 57 -28.81 4.27 34.19
CA LYS A 57 -28.79 2.80 34.27
C LYS A 57 -28.44 2.11 32.94
N GLN A 58 -28.58 2.80 31.81
CA GLN A 58 -28.36 2.25 30.46
C GLN A 58 -27.04 2.71 29.84
N LEU A 59 -26.27 3.59 30.49
CA LEU A 59 -25.01 4.13 29.93
C LEU A 59 -23.96 3.06 29.61
N ASN A 60 -23.98 1.91 30.29
CA ASN A 60 -23.09 0.79 29.99
C ASN A 60 -23.27 0.25 28.56
N MET A 61 -24.44 0.47 27.93
CA MET A 61 -24.67 0.07 26.53
C MET A 61 -23.80 0.86 25.55
N LEU A 62 -23.30 2.04 25.93
CA LEU A 62 -22.40 2.84 25.10
C LEU A 62 -21.04 2.14 24.87
N ASN A 63 -20.66 1.21 25.75
CA ASN A 63 -19.46 0.39 25.58
C ASN A 63 -19.52 -0.45 24.29
N HIS A 64 -20.71 -0.79 23.80
CA HIS A 64 -20.85 -1.47 22.51
C HIS A 64 -20.44 -0.57 21.34
N LEU A 65 -20.75 0.73 21.41
CA LEU A 65 -20.31 1.69 20.40
C LEU A 65 -18.79 1.87 20.45
N ASP A 66 -18.20 1.90 21.64
CA ASP A 66 -16.75 1.97 21.81
C ASP A 66 -16.06 0.71 21.25
N HIS A 67 -16.66 -0.46 21.41
CA HIS A 67 -16.15 -1.69 20.80
C HIS A 67 -16.24 -1.66 19.28
N VAL A 68 -17.38 -1.24 18.71
CA VAL A 68 -17.55 -1.07 17.25
C VAL A 68 -16.55 -0.05 16.69
N LEU A 69 -16.30 1.05 17.41
CA LEU A 69 -15.30 2.05 17.03
C LEU A 69 -13.92 1.42 16.89
N LYS A 70 -13.53 0.61 17.88
CA LYS A 70 -12.25 -0.10 17.89
C LYS A 70 -12.17 -1.07 16.71
N ASP A 71 -13.20 -1.90 16.51
CA ASP A 71 -13.23 -2.88 15.43
C ASP A 71 -13.09 -2.23 14.04
N TYR A 72 -13.73 -1.07 13.82
CA TYR A 72 -13.61 -0.34 12.56
C TYR A 72 -12.23 0.30 12.37
N LYS A 73 -11.61 0.80 13.43
CA LYS A 73 -10.22 1.29 13.38
C LYS A 73 -9.25 0.17 13.06
N ASP A 74 -9.41 -0.99 13.71
CA ASP A 74 -8.60 -2.17 13.47
C ASP A 74 -8.75 -2.64 12.01
N HIS A 75 -9.98 -2.65 11.48
CA HIS A 75 -10.24 -3.01 10.07
C HIS A 75 -9.62 -2.02 9.07
N ILE A 76 -9.62 -0.71 9.35
CA ILE A 76 -8.93 0.28 8.51
C ILE A 76 -7.42 -0.03 8.45
N ALA A 77 -6.81 -0.39 9.58
CA ALA A 77 -5.41 -0.77 9.63
C ALA A 77 -5.14 -2.08 8.85
N GLU A 78 -6.01 -3.08 8.97
CA GLU A 78 -5.92 -4.32 8.19
C GLU A 78 -6.00 -4.06 6.68
N LEU A 79 -6.91 -3.18 6.24
CA LEU A 79 -7.01 -2.80 4.82
C LEU A 79 -5.73 -2.11 4.33
N ALA A 80 -5.16 -1.19 5.11
CA ALA A 80 -3.89 -0.54 4.78
C ALA A 80 -2.74 -1.56 4.68
N ASN A 81 -2.68 -2.53 5.58
CA ASN A 81 -1.69 -3.61 5.50
C ASN A 81 -1.89 -4.49 4.27
N LYS A 82 -3.14 -4.82 3.94
CA LYS A 82 -3.47 -5.60 2.74
C LYS A 82 -3.02 -4.90 1.45
N PHE A 83 -3.12 -3.57 1.39
CA PHE A 83 -2.56 -2.79 0.30
C PHE A 83 -1.06 -3.01 0.13
N VAL A 84 -0.30 -2.91 1.23
CA VAL A 84 1.15 -3.10 1.22
C VAL A 84 1.51 -4.52 0.77
N VAL A 85 0.79 -5.55 1.23
CA VAL A 85 1.01 -6.96 0.83
C VAL A 85 0.80 -7.18 -0.66
N ILE A 86 -0.26 -6.61 -1.24
CA ILE A 86 -0.53 -6.70 -2.69
C ILE A 86 0.62 -6.06 -3.48
N MET A 87 1.09 -4.91 -3.03
CA MET A 87 2.18 -4.19 -3.67
C MET A 87 3.52 -4.90 -3.56
N ASP A 88 3.86 -5.42 -2.38
CA ASP A 88 5.07 -6.22 -2.17
C ASP A 88 5.07 -7.47 -3.06
N SER A 89 3.93 -8.14 -3.21
CA SER A 89 3.79 -9.29 -4.13
C SER A 89 4.05 -8.91 -5.59
N MET A 90 3.58 -7.73 -6.02
CA MET A 90 3.82 -7.20 -7.37
C MET A 90 5.30 -6.84 -7.60
N LEU A 91 5.92 -6.21 -6.60
CA LEU A 91 7.34 -5.86 -6.62
C LEU A 91 8.22 -7.11 -6.70
N ASP A 92 7.97 -8.10 -5.85
CA ASP A 92 8.69 -9.37 -5.83
C ASP A 92 8.57 -10.12 -7.17
N ALA A 93 7.36 -10.22 -7.72
CA ALA A 93 7.12 -10.85 -9.02
C ALA A 93 7.86 -10.17 -10.19
N SER A 94 8.08 -8.86 -10.10
CA SER A 94 8.77 -8.09 -11.13
C SER A 94 10.29 -8.14 -10.96
N LEU A 95 10.78 -7.91 -9.75
CA LEU A 95 12.21 -7.80 -9.45
C LEU A 95 12.92 -9.15 -9.41
N SER A 96 12.25 -10.23 -9.00
CA SER A 96 12.85 -11.58 -8.97
C SER A 96 13.35 -12.07 -10.35
N LYS A 97 12.78 -11.54 -11.44
CA LYS A 97 13.12 -11.87 -12.83
C LYS A 97 13.94 -10.78 -13.52
N TRP A 98 14.26 -9.70 -12.81
CA TRP A 98 15.04 -8.61 -13.37
C TRP A 98 16.51 -9.01 -13.48
N GLU A 99 17.13 -8.59 -14.57
CA GLU A 99 18.54 -8.80 -14.89
C GLU A 99 19.17 -7.44 -15.23
N VAL A 100 20.43 -7.25 -14.85
CA VAL A 100 21.18 -6.02 -15.11
C VAL A 100 21.73 -6.03 -16.54
N LYS A 101 20.99 -5.43 -17.47
CA LYS A 101 21.40 -5.31 -18.88
C LYS A 101 20.80 -4.10 -19.57
N ALA A 102 21.49 -3.62 -20.60
CA ALA A 102 20.96 -2.59 -21.49
C ALA A 102 19.77 -3.12 -22.35
N PRO A 103 18.85 -2.25 -22.80
CA PRO A 103 18.80 -0.81 -22.57
C PRO A 103 18.17 -0.42 -21.22
N VAL A 104 18.55 0.76 -20.71
CA VAL A 104 17.93 1.41 -19.55
C VAL A 104 17.04 2.59 -20.00
N PRO A 105 15.86 2.83 -19.37
CA PRO A 105 15.29 2.01 -18.31
C PRO A 105 14.89 0.62 -18.81
N SER A 106 14.99 -0.40 -17.97
CA SER A 106 14.66 -1.77 -18.34
C SER A 106 13.15 -1.95 -18.54
N VAL A 107 12.76 -3.01 -19.24
CA VAL A 107 11.33 -3.37 -19.40
C VAL A 107 10.68 -3.59 -18.02
N CYS A 108 11.43 -4.17 -17.07
CA CYS A 108 10.97 -4.37 -15.71
C CYS A 108 10.65 -3.03 -15.03
N PHE A 109 11.59 -2.08 -15.00
CA PHE A 109 11.40 -0.79 -14.36
C PHE A 109 10.31 0.07 -15.01
N ARG A 110 10.18 0.03 -16.35
CA ARG A 110 9.05 0.66 -17.05
C ARG A 110 7.70 0.04 -16.65
N SER A 111 7.63 -1.28 -16.55
CA SER A 111 6.41 -1.99 -16.14
C SER A 111 6.04 -1.68 -14.69
N LEU A 112 7.03 -1.69 -13.79
CA LEU A 112 6.89 -1.34 -12.38
C LEU A 112 6.34 0.08 -12.20
N CYS A 113 6.99 1.08 -12.83
CA CYS A 113 6.54 2.46 -12.75
C CYS A 113 5.11 2.63 -13.28
N ARG A 114 4.76 1.96 -14.39
CA ARG A 114 3.39 1.97 -14.94
C ARG A 114 2.37 1.39 -13.96
N GLN A 115 2.71 0.32 -13.25
CA GLN A 115 1.81 -0.30 -12.28
C GLN A 115 1.65 0.59 -11.04
N LEU A 116 2.72 1.24 -10.58
CA LEU A 116 2.69 2.22 -9.49
C LEU A 116 1.84 3.45 -9.83
N HIS A 117 1.92 3.96 -11.07
CA HIS A 117 1.04 5.03 -11.54
C HIS A 117 -0.44 4.62 -11.48
N LYS A 118 -0.78 3.43 -11.99
CA LYS A 118 -2.16 2.93 -11.94
C LYS A 118 -2.67 2.74 -10.51
N LEU A 119 -1.79 2.32 -9.60
CA LEU A 119 -2.12 2.26 -8.17
C LEU A 119 -2.44 3.66 -7.64
N HIS A 120 -1.55 4.61 -7.88
CA HIS A 120 -1.69 6.00 -7.44
C HIS A 120 -3.00 6.61 -7.96
N GLU A 121 -3.27 6.50 -9.27
CA GLU A 121 -4.52 6.94 -9.90
C GLU A 121 -5.76 6.32 -9.24
N ALA A 122 -5.66 5.05 -8.79
CA ALA A 122 -6.78 4.36 -8.16
C ALA A 122 -7.08 4.84 -6.74
N ILE A 123 -6.15 5.53 -6.06
CA ILE A 123 -6.27 5.88 -4.65
C ILE A 123 -6.17 7.38 -4.35
N VAL A 124 -5.53 8.18 -5.20
CA VAL A 124 -5.20 9.57 -4.91
C VAL A 124 -6.44 10.45 -4.70
N ASP A 125 -7.51 10.18 -5.45
CA ASP A 125 -8.79 10.90 -5.32
C ASP A 125 -9.68 10.34 -4.20
N LEU A 126 -9.29 9.21 -3.59
CA LEU A 126 -10.09 8.54 -2.56
C LEU A 126 -9.52 8.75 -1.17
N LEU A 127 -8.20 8.64 -1.02
CA LEU A 127 -7.51 8.69 0.25
C LEU A 127 -6.95 10.10 0.52
N PRO A 128 -6.89 10.54 1.79
CA PRO A 128 -6.14 11.73 2.16
C PRO A 128 -4.68 11.65 1.71
N VAL A 129 -4.10 12.79 1.31
CA VAL A 129 -2.71 12.87 0.84
C VAL A 129 -1.72 12.22 1.81
N SER A 130 -1.91 12.40 3.12
CA SER A 130 -1.07 11.78 4.15
C SER A 130 -1.10 10.24 4.12
N GLN A 131 -2.28 9.64 3.89
CA GLN A 131 -2.41 8.18 3.78
C GLN A 131 -1.81 7.66 2.47
N VAL A 132 -1.91 8.41 1.38
CA VAL A 132 -1.25 8.07 0.12
C VAL A 132 0.26 8.09 0.30
N LEU A 133 0.80 9.13 0.95
CA LEU A 133 2.22 9.26 1.23
C LEU A 133 2.71 8.08 2.09
N GLU A 134 2.06 7.80 3.22
CA GLU A 134 2.42 6.67 4.11
C GLU A 134 2.40 5.32 3.38
N LEU A 135 1.41 5.11 2.51
CA LEU A 135 1.34 3.90 1.69
C LEU A 135 2.56 3.79 0.78
N PHE A 136 2.89 4.87 0.07
CA PHE A 136 3.99 4.89 -0.89
C PHE A 136 5.37 4.84 -0.22
N GLU A 137 5.53 5.36 1.00
CA GLU A 137 6.74 5.17 1.81
C GLU A 137 6.96 3.68 2.12
N ARG A 138 5.91 2.96 2.53
CA ARG A 138 5.99 1.50 2.78
C ARG A 138 6.27 0.71 1.51
N VAL A 139 5.65 1.09 0.38
CA VAL A 139 5.91 0.48 -0.93
C VAL A 139 7.36 0.74 -1.38
N HIS A 140 7.86 1.96 -1.16
CA HIS A 140 9.23 2.32 -1.48
C HIS A 140 10.24 1.51 -0.65
N ALA A 141 10.03 1.39 0.66
CA ALA A 141 10.85 0.53 1.51
C ALA A 141 10.86 -0.94 1.06
N SER A 142 9.69 -1.49 0.70
CA SER A 142 9.60 -2.84 0.12
C SER A 142 10.36 -2.95 -1.20
N PHE A 143 10.27 -1.95 -2.09
CA PHE A 143 11.04 -1.94 -3.33
C PHE A 143 12.55 -1.99 -3.06
N LYS A 144 13.06 -1.15 -2.14
CA LYS A 144 14.48 -1.13 -1.77
C LYS A 144 14.94 -2.49 -1.26
N LEU A 145 14.17 -3.13 -0.39
CA LEU A 145 14.45 -4.47 0.14
C LEU A 145 14.50 -5.53 -0.98
N ARG A 146 13.49 -5.55 -1.87
CA ARG A 146 13.40 -6.53 -2.96
C ARG A 146 14.51 -6.34 -3.99
N LEU A 147 14.84 -5.09 -4.31
CA LEU A 147 15.94 -4.75 -5.22
C LEU A 147 17.29 -5.17 -4.63
N ARG A 148 17.56 -4.83 -3.36
CA ARG A 148 18.77 -5.28 -2.62
C ARG A 148 18.92 -6.81 -2.70
N SER A 149 17.85 -7.54 -2.38
CA SER A 149 17.86 -9.02 -2.45
C SER A 149 18.23 -9.53 -3.84
N GLN A 150 17.71 -8.90 -4.90
CA GLN A 150 18.03 -9.28 -6.26
C GLN A 150 19.46 -8.92 -6.66
N LEU A 151 19.97 -7.76 -6.26
CA LEU A 151 21.35 -7.34 -6.51
C LEU A 151 22.35 -8.33 -5.87
N ILE A 152 22.09 -8.74 -4.63
CA ILE A 152 22.89 -9.76 -3.93
C ILE A 152 22.89 -11.09 -4.71
N LYS A 153 21.71 -11.55 -5.16
CA LYS A 153 21.59 -12.79 -5.95
C LYS A 153 22.35 -12.73 -7.28
N LEU A 154 22.38 -11.57 -7.92
CA LEU A 154 23.08 -11.34 -9.18
C LEU A 154 24.58 -11.05 -8.99
N GLY A 155 25.05 -10.88 -7.76
CA GLY A 155 26.45 -10.55 -7.47
C GLY A 155 26.86 -9.13 -7.90
N VAL A 156 25.89 -8.22 -8.04
CA VAL A 156 26.14 -6.84 -8.47
C VAL A 156 26.49 -6.00 -7.24
N THR A 157 27.55 -5.20 -7.34
CA THR A 157 28.05 -4.38 -6.22
C THR A 157 28.20 -2.92 -6.62
N ASN A 158 28.33 -2.02 -5.64
CA ASN A 158 28.62 -0.61 -5.86
C ASN A 158 30.12 -0.41 -6.12
N ASP A 159 30.59 -0.85 -7.29
CA ASP A 159 31.99 -0.84 -7.72
C ASP A 159 32.32 0.25 -8.76
N GLY A 160 31.32 1.06 -9.14
CA GLY A 160 31.47 2.04 -10.23
C GLY A 160 31.54 1.44 -11.63
N GLY A 161 31.37 0.11 -11.77
CA GLY A 161 31.46 -0.61 -13.02
C GLY A 161 30.24 -0.45 -13.94
N PRO A 162 30.25 -1.11 -15.12
CA PRO A 162 29.18 -1.00 -16.10
C PRO A 162 27.82 -1.47 -15.56
N GLN A 163 27.78 -2.57 -14.81
CA GLN A 163 26.55 -3.08 -14.20
C GLN A 163 26.01 -2.11 -13.15
N HIS A 164 26.87 -1.57 -12.27
CA HIS A 164 26.50 -0.52 -11.33
C HIS A 164 25.84 0.67 -12.05
N GLY A 165 26.44 1.17 -13.14
CA GLY A 165 25.87 2.26 -13.93
C GLY A 165 24.47 1.97 -14.50
N LEU A 166 24.22 0.73 -14.94
CA LEU A 166 22.89 0.31 -15.42
C LEU A 166 21.85 0.29 -14.29
N VAL A 167 22.22 -0.21 -13.10
CA VAL A 167 21.35 -0.20 -11.93
C VAL A 167 21.00 1.23 -11.52
N VAL A 168 21.99 2.12 -11.45
CA VAL A 168 21.79 3.53 -11.10
C VAL A 168 20.83 4.21 -12.08
N ALA A 169 20.94 3.94 -13.38
CA ALA A 169 20.03 4.49 -14.38
C ALA A 169 18.57 4.01 -14.20
N ASP A 170 18.37 2.71 -13.92
CA ASP A 170 17.05 2.14 -13.63
C ASP A 170 16.45 2.74 -12.34
N VAL A 171 17.24 2.80 -11.26
CA VAL A 171 16.84 3.37 -9.98
C VAL A 171 16.49 4.85 -10.10
N THR A 172 17.30 5.62 -10.83
CA THR A 172 17.03 7.05 -11.08
C THR A 172 15.71 7.24 -11.82
N PHE A 173 15.44 6.39 -12.81
CA PHE A 173 14.16 6.40 -13.52
C PHE A 173 12.98 6.12 -12.58
N TYR A 174 13.11 5.12 -11.69
CA TYR A 174 12.08 4.78 -10.71
C TYR A 174 11.80 5.93 -9.72
N VAL A 175 12.84 6.50 -9.11
CA VAL A 175 12.71 7.60 -8.13
C VAL A 175 12.07 8.82 -8.79
N SER A 176 12.51 9.17 -10.01
CA SER A 176 11.95 10.30 -10.76
C SER A 176 10.46 10.10 -11.05
N ASN A 177 10.06 8.87 -11.41
CA ASN A 177 8.65 8.53 -11.64
C ASN A 177 7.83 8.67 -10.36
N LEU A 178 8.32 8.16 -9.22
CA LEU A 178 7.62 8.28 -7.94
C LEU A 178 7.43 9.74 -7.51
N LYS A 179 8.49 10.55 -7.58
CA LYS A 179 8.42 11.97 -7.19
C LYS A 179 7.53 12.81 -8.09
N SER A 180 7.32 12.39 -9.34
CA SER A 180 6.41 13.06 -10.27
C SER A 180 4.93 12.86 -9.93
N LEU A 181 4.60 11.85 -9.10
CA LEU A 181 3.23 11.60 -8.67
C LEU A 181 2.76 12.66 -7.65
N SER A 182 1.55 13.16 -7.84
CA SER A 182 1.01 14.20 -6.96
C SER A 182 0.92 13.73 -5.50
N GLY A 183 1.41 14.56 -4.59
CA GLY A 183 1.42 14.26 -3.15
C GLY A 183 2.60 13.41 -2.67
N LEU A 184 3.51 12.99 -3.56
CA LEU A 184 4.70 12.18 -3.21
C LEU A 184 6.04 12.94 -3.33
N GLY A 185 6.01 14.26 -3.51
CA GLY A 185 7.24 15.05 -3.70
C GLY A 185 8.20 15.05 -2.50
N SER A 186 7.69 14.78 -1.29
CA SER A 186 8.48 14.69 -0.05
C SER A 186 9.01 13.29 0.26
N LEU A 187 8.76 12.31 -0.61
CA LEU A 187 9.20 10.93 -0.40
C LEU A 187 10.74 10.87 -0.51
N ASP A 188 11.35 10.13 0.43
CA ASP A 188 12.79 9.90 0.46
C ASP A 188 13.30 9.34 -0.87
N ASP A 189 14.33 9.96 -1.44
CA ASP A 189 15.03 9.48 -2.64
C ASP A 189 16.36 8.80 -2.34
N ALA A 190 16.74 8.67 -1.08
CA ALA A 190 17.93 7.94 -0.70
C ALA A 190 17.80 6.46 -1.06
N MET A 191 18.69 6.03 -1.95
CA MET A 191 18.76 4.66 -2.48
C MET A 191 20.07 3.96 -2.10
N ASP A 192 20.93 4.59 -1.31
CA ASP A 192 22.25 4.04 -0.95
C ASP A 192 22.16 2.71 -0.20
N ASP A 193 21.09 2.55 0.57
CA ASP A 193 20.80 1.35 1.34
C ASP A 193 20.58 0.11 0.42
N ILE A 194 20.24 0.24 -0.86
CA ILE A 194 20.09 -0.94 -1.73
C ILE A 194 21.39 -1.72 -1.93
N TRP A 195 22.53 -1.13 -1.57
CA TRP A 195 23.87 -1.72 -1.70
C TRP A 195 24.37 -2.39 -0.41
N ASP A 196 23.65 -2.23 0.70
CA ASP A 196 24.03 -2.83 1.98
C ASP A 196 24.04 -4.36 1.89
N LYS A 197 25.08 -4.99 2.45
CA LYS A 197 25.25 -6.45 2.45
C LYS A 197 24.59 -7.14 3.65
N SER A 198 23.91 -6.38 4.51
CA SER A 198 23.27 -6.82 5.76
C SER A 198 21.76 -6.87 5.67
#